data_AF-A0AB32U371-F1
#
_entry.id   AF-A0AB32U371-F1
#
_cell.length_a   1.000
_cell.length_b   1.000
_cell.length_c   1.000
_cell.angle_alpha   90.00
_cell.angle_beta   90.00
_cell.angle_gamma   90.00
#
_symmetry.space_group_name_H-M   'P 1'
#
loop_
_entity.id
_entity.type
_entity.pdbx_description
1 polymer ?
#
loop_
_entity_poly.entity_id
_entity_poly.type
_entity_poly.pdbx_seq_one_letter_code
_entity_poly.pdbx_strand_id
1 'polypeptide(L)'
;MISALQNMESSARHVTLFYIALIILTGYSARGEDDNDCPADGRTWLPFGRNCYHFIHGAEDVAKSYSLQDAKDMCRGYELLTVKSADENNFVVNYSPSVWKGKMNVWLGLYYDSDRDVFRWHEDDSVLGFSNWEDGGDDETDLPLMDTCVALHSNTGKWENISCTDEPENGVVCQTKAVVIRSNQSKPLMSALVIISVVLILAVSAVIWFVQQRHNPGSSILNLIEYHPPFRSPSADQTCLVEAEEINDMP
;
A
#
# COMPACT_ATOMS: atom_id res chain seq x y z
N MET A 1 -40.72 -10.57 28.68
CA MET A 1 -39.29 -10.82 28.97
C MET A 1 -38.53 -11.36 27.76
N ILE A 2 -39.05 -12.40 27.09
CA ILE A 2 -38.41 -13.03 25.91
C ILE A 2 -38.22 -12.03 24.74
N SER A 3 -39.22 -11.21 24.42
CA SER A 3 -39.13 -10.21 23.34
C SER A 3 -38.08 -9.12 23.55
N ALA A 4 -37.86 -8.71 24.81
CA ALA A 4 -36.84 -7.72 25.15
C ALA A 4 -35.42 -8.32 25.04
N LEU A 5 -35.24 -9.57 25.45
CA LEU A 5 -33.98 -10.30 25.29
C LEU A 5 -33.65 -10.50 23.81
N GLN A 6 -34.64 -10.83 22.98
CA GLN A 6 -34.45 -11.06 21.55
C GLN A 6 -34.12 -9.76 20.79
N ASN A 7 -34.69 -8.62 21.19
CA ASN A 7 -34.32 -7.30 20.66
C ASN A 7 -32.91 -6.87 21.08
N MET A 8 -32.51 -7.16 22.32
CA MET A 8 -31.14 -6.90 22.78
C MET A 8 -30.11 -7.76 22.04
N GLU A 9 -30.42 -9.03 21.78
CA GLU A 9 -29.53 -9.94 21.06
C GLU A 9 -29.38 -9.55 19.58
N SER A 10 -30.47 -9.10 18.94
CA SER A 10 -30.45 -8.56 17.58
C SER A 10 -29.62 -7.27 17.48
N SER A 11 -29.82 -6.34 18.42
CA SER A 11 -29.06 -5.09 18.46
C SER A 11 -27.56 -5.35 18.67
N ALA A 12 -27.21 -6.27 19.57
CA ALA A 12 -25.83 -6.68 19.79
C ALA A 12 -25.19 -7.24 18.51
N ARG A 13 -25.90 -8.13 17.77
CA ARG A 13 -25.39 -8.69 16.50
C ARG A 13 -25.14 -7.62 15.44
N HIS A 14 -26.04 -6.64 15.29
CA HIS A 14 -25.87 -5.54 14.33
C HIS A 14 -24.68 -4.64 14.68
N VAL A 15 -24.51 -4.36 15.97
CA VAL A 15 -23.36 -3.65 16.51
C VAL A 15 -22.10 -4.43 16.12
N THR A 16 -21.94 -5.69 16.53
CA THR A 16 -20.74 -6.50 16.24
C THR A 16 -20.41 -6.60 14.75
N LEU A 17 -21.41 -6.76 13.87
CA LEU A 17 -21.19 -6.79 12.42
C LEU A 17 -20.65 -5.46 11.88
N PHE A 18 -21.11 -4.33 12.42
CA PHE A 18 -20.59 -3.01 12.05
C PHE A 18 -19.12 -2.83 12.49
N TYR A 19 -18.74 -3.34 13.67
CA TYR A 19 -17.32 -3.34 14.11
C TYR A 19 -16.46 -4.20 13.20
N ILE A 20 -16.92 -5.40 12.85
CA ILE A 20 -16.18 -6.29 11.94
C ILE A 20 -16.01 -5.61 10.58
N ALA A 21 -17.06 -4.96 10.06
CA ALA A 21 -16.98 -4.21 8.81
C ALA A 21 -15.98 -3.04 8.89
N LEU A 22 -15.96 -2.29 10.00
CA LEU A 22 -14.98 -1.22 10.25
C LEU A 22 -13.54 -1.75 10.32
N ILE A 23 -13.32 -2.88 11.01
CA ILE A 23 -12.00 -3.53 11.10
C ILE A 23 -11.56 -4.02 9.71
N ILE A 24 -12.47 -4.61 8.94
CA ILE A 24 -12.19 -5.06 7.57
C ILE A 24 -11.88 -3.86 6.67
N LEU A 25 -12.66 -2.79 6.72
CA LEU A 25 -12.44 -1.56 5.93
C LEU A 25 -11.10 -0.91 6.27
N THR A 26 -10.76 -0.79 7.56
CA THR A 26 -9.47 -0.26 7.99
C THR A 26 -8.30 -1.18 7.65
N GLY A 27 -8.52 -2.51 7.66
CA GLY A 27 -7.55 -3.50 7.19
C GLY A 27 -7.30 -3.43 5.67
N TYR A 28 -8.33 -3.18 4.86
CA TYR A 28 -8.18 -2.95 3.42
C TYR A 28 -7.44 -1.64 3.13
N SER A 29 -7.70 -0.57 3.89
CA SER A 29 -6.96 0.69 3.77
C SER A 29 -5.50 0.60 4.24
N ALA A 30 -5.12 -0.44 4.98
CA ALA A 30 -3.75 -0.67 5.43
C ALA A 30 -2.86 -1.34 4.37
N ARG A 31 -3.38 -1.67 3.18
CA ARG A 31 -2.55 -2.13 2.06
C ARG A 31 -1.84 -0.91 1.48
N GLY A 32 -0.70 -0.59 2.10
CA GLY A 32 0.12 0.56 1.80
C GLY A 32 0.52 0.58 0.32
N GLU A 33 0.25 1.72 -0.32
CA GLU A 33 1.10 2.23 -1.38
C GLU A 33 2.50 2.34 -0.77
N ASP A 34 3.40 1.42 -1.13
CA ASP A 34 4.83 1.59 -0.87
C ASP A 34 5.24 2.88 -1.60
N ASP A 35 5.58 3.90 -0.83
CA ASP A 35 6.07 5.17 -1.37
C ASP A 35 7.47 4.91 -1.91
N ASN A 36 7.52 4.65 -3.20
CA ASN A 36 8.73 4.37 -3.94
C ASN A 36 9.45 5.70 -4.17
N ASP A 37 10.52 5.95 -3.41
CA ASP A 37 11.30 7.18 -3.54
C ASP A 37 12.51 6.98 -4.43
N CYS A 38 12.88 8.03 -5.16
CA CYS A 38 14.05 7.99 -6.02
C CYS A 38 15.32 8.41 -5.27
N PRO A 39 16.52 8.01 -5.74
CA PRO A 39 17.77 8.39 -5.07
C PRO A 39 17.91 9.92 -4.96
N ALA A 40 18.21 10.42 -3.75
CA ALA A 40 18.50 11.83 -3.51
C ALA A 40 20.00 12.13 -3.65
N ASP A 41 20.58 11.77 -4.80
CA ASP A 41 22.02 11.87 -5.09
C ASP A 41 22.44 13.20 -5.78
N GLY A 42 21.51 14.15 -5.88
CA GLY A 42 21.70 15.43 -6.57
C GLY A 42 21.31 15.40 -8.05
N ARG A 43 20.96 14.23 -8.61
CA ARG A 43 20.31 14.14 -9.93
C ARG A 43 18.80 14.35 -9.81
N THR A 44 18.20 14.88 -10.88
CA THR A 44 16.75 14.98 -11.00
C THR A 44 16.20 13.65 -11.50
N TRP A 45 15.77 12.79 -10.59
CA TRP A 45 15.11 11.53 -10.90
C TRP A 45 13.60 11.72 -11.05
N LEU A 46 13.01 11.02 -12.01
CA LEU A 46 11.58 11.00 -12.27
C LEU A 46 11.03 9.64 -11.89
N PRO A 47 10.12 9.54 -10.92
CA PRO A 47 9.49 8.28 -10.57
C PRO A 47 8.46 7.89 -11.63
N PHE A 48 8.52 6.63 -12.07
CA PHE A 48 7.44 6.00 -12.83
C PHE A 48 7.35 4.51 -12.51
N GLY A 49 6.23 4.10 -11.91
CA GLY A 49 6.04 2.74 -11.42
C GLY A 49 6.97 2.39 -10.26
N ARG A 50 7.85 1.41 -10.47
CA ARG A 50 8.86 0.94 -9.49
C ARG A 50 10.29 1.36 -9.87
N ASN A 51 10.42 2.23 -10.87
CA ASN A 51 11.69 2.68 -11.40
C ASN A 51 11.77 4.20 -11.32
N CYS A 52 12.99 4.69 -11.36
CA CYS A 52 13.36 6.09 -11.40
C CYS A 52 14.19 6.33 -12.65
N TYR A 53 13.91 7.43 -13.36
CA TYR A 53 14.54 7.74 -14.64
C TYR A 53 15.22 9.11 -14.57
N HIS A 54 16.45 9.18 -15.06
CA HIS A 54 17.21 10.41 -15.15
C HIS A 54 17.58 10.68 -16.61
N PHE A 55 16.97 11.71 -17.18
CA PHE A 55 17.19 12.12 -18.56
C PHE A 55 18.39 13.07 -18.61
N ILE A 56 19.42 12.70 -19.34
CA ILE A 56 20.62 13.53 -19.47
C ILE A 56 20.33 14.64 -20.48
N HIS A 57 20.44 15.88 -20.02
CA HIS A 57 20.32 17.07 -20.85
C HIS A 57 21.66 17.81 -20.93
N GLY A 58 21.84 18.60 -21.99
CA GLY A 58 22.96 19.53 -22.09
C GLY A 58 22.73 20.78 -21.23
N ALA A 59 23.62 21.76 -21.39
CA ALA A 59 23.38 23.11 -20.86
C ALA A 59 22.13 23.71 -21.52
N GLU A 60 21.46 24.62 -20.81
CA GLU A 60 20.14 25.21 -21.12
C GLU A 60 19.79 25.23 -22.62
N ASP A 61 18.71 24.52 -22.97
CA ASP A 61 18.13 24.35 -24.32
C ASP A 61 18.97 23.65 -25.40
N VAL A 62 20.18 23.18 -25.09
CA VAL A 62 20.99 22.40 -26.03
C VAL A 62 20.85 20.91 -25.74
N ALA A 63 20.13 20.21 -26.61
CA ALA A 63 20.14 18.75 -26.59
C ALA A 63 21.56 18.25 -26.92
N LYS A 64 22.08 17.36 -26.08
CA LYS A 64 23.34 16.65 -26.34
C LYS A 64 23.05 15.20 -26.62
N SER A 65 23.70 14.70 -27.65
CA SER A 65 23.79 13.31 -28.02
C SER A 65 25.16 12.79 -27.57
N TYR A 66 25.25 11.48 -27.31
CA TYR A 66 26.46 10.84 -26.81
C TYR A 66 26.64 9.47 -27.47
N SER A 67 27.88 9.02 -27.60
CA SER A 67 28.19 7.64 -28.00
C SER A 67 27.59 6.65 -26.99
N LEU A 68 27.38 5.39 -27.40
CA LEU A 68 26.91 4.36 -26.45
C LEU A 68 27.87 4.18 -25.27
N GLN A 69 29.18 4.26 -25.51
CA GLN A 69 30.17 4.10 -24.45
C GLN A 69 30.06 5.22 -23.41
N ASP A 70 29.92 6.48 -23.86
CA ASP A 70 29.70 7.62 -22.96
C ASP A 70 28.37 7.51 -22.23
N ALA A 71 27.31 7.01 -22.90
CA ALA A 71 26.01 6.75 -22.28
C ALA A 71 26.12 5.75 -21.12
N LYS A 72 26.82 4.62 -21.35
CA LYS A 72 27.11 3.62 -20.31
C LYS A 72 27.93 4.20 -19.16
N ASP A 73 28.91 5.04 -19.46
CA ASP A 73 29.76 5.68 -18.45
C ASP A 73 29.00 6.72 -17.62
N MET A 74 28.09 7.49 -18.22
CA MET A 74 27.24 8.43 -17.49
C MET A 74 26.21 7.73 -16.59
N CYS A 75 25.70 6.57 -17.01
CA CYS A 75 24.81 5.75 -16.19
C CYS A 75 25.55 4.81 -15.22
N ARG A 76 26.88 4.91 -15.10
CA ARG A 76 27.67 4.06 -14.20
C ARG A 76 27.14 4.12 -12.76
N GLY A 77 26.80 2.96 -12.20
CA GLY A 77 26.17 2.81 -10.88
C GLY A 77 24.65 2.70 -10.92
N TYR A 78 24.06 2.90 -12.10
CA TYR A 78 22.66 2.65 -12.46
C TYR A 78 22.67 1.89 -13.78
N GLU A 79 21.54 1.87 -14.49
CA GLU A 79 21.41 1.18 -15.77
C GLU A 79 21.05 2.15 -16.89
N LEU A 80 21.43 1.79 -18.12
CA LEU A 80 20.88 2.44 -19.31
C LEU A 80 19.41 2.04 -19.48
N LEU A 81 18.63 2.84 -20.20
CA LEU A 81 17.18 2.67 -20.31
C LEU A 81 16.77 1.23 -20.70
N THR A 82 16.06 0.58 -19.80
CA THR A 82 15.32 -0.66 -20.01
C THR A 82 13.84 -0.35 -20.19
N VAL A 83 13.18 -1.01 -21.14
CA VAL A 83 11.73 -0.84 -21.36
C VAL A 83 11.06 -2.20 -21.36
N LYS A 84 10.28 -2.50 -20.31
CA LYS A 84 9.58 -3.78 -20.12
C LYS A 84 8.09 -3.72 -20.45
N SER A 85 7.54 -2.54 -20.75
CA SER A 85 6.11 -2.39 -21.07
C SER A 85 5.83 -1.20 -21.99
N ALA A 86 4.64 -1.22 -22.62
CA ALA A 86 4.15 -0.10 -23.41
C ALA A 86 3.97 1.17 -22.57
N ASP A 87 3.59 1.04 -21.30
CA ASP A 87 3.42 2.18 -20.39
C ASP A 87 4.76 2.86 -20.09
N GLU A 88 5.82 2.07 -19.87
CA GLU A 88 7.19 2.58 -19.68
C GLU A 88 7.72 3.24 -20.96
N ASN A 89 7.47 2.64 -22.13
CA ASN A 89 7.81 3.23 -23.44
C ASN A 89 7.14 4.60 -23.62
N ASN A 90 5.83 4.66 -23.37
CA ASN A 90 5.04 5.88 -23.52
C ASN A 90 5.45 6.95 -22.51
N PHE A 91 5.80 6.57 -21.28
CA PHE A 91 6.34 7.49 -20.28
C PHE A 91 7.60 8.20 -20.79
N VAL A 92 8.56 7.44 -21.34
CA VAL A 92 9.81 8.01 -21.88
C VAL A 92 9.52 8.96 -23.05
N VAL A 93 8.68 8.52 -24.00
CA VAL A 93 8.27 9.32 -25.17
C VAL A 93 7.58 10.62 -24.75
N ASN A 94 6.64 10.55 -23.81
CA ASN A 94 5.87 11.71 -23.37
C ASN A 94 6.71 12.72 -22.59
N TYR A 95 7.72 12.26 -21.85
CA TYR A 95 8.59 13.15 -21.08
C TYR A 95 9.74 13.74 -21.91
N SER A 96 10.19 13.04 -22.95
CA SER A 96 11.34 13.45 -23.78
C SER A 96 11.27 14.90 -24.31
N PRO A 97 10.13 15.44 -24.78
CA PRO A 97 10.02 16.83 -25.24
C PRO A 97 10.25 17.89 -24.14
N SER A 98 10.14 17.51 -22.86
CA SER A 98 10.50 18.39 -21.73
C SER A 98 12.01 18.53 -21.55
N VAL A 99 12.80 17.62 -22.13
CA VAL A 99 14.25 17.53 -21.98
C VAL A 99 14.97 17.97 -23.26
N TRP A 100 14.56 17.43 -24.41
CA TRP A 100 15.19 17.69 -25.71
C TRP A 100 14.23 18.39 -26.65
N LYS A 101 14.70 19.49 -27.27
CA LYS A 101 13.97 20.15 -28.35
C LYS A 101 14.21 19.41 -29.66
N GLY A 102 13.14 18.97 -30.31
CA GLY A 102 13.20 18.29 -31.61
C GLY A 102 13.14 16.77 -31.50
N LYS A 103 13.60 16.08 -32.55
CA LYS A 103 13.65 14.62 -32.60
C LYS A 103 14.96 14.16 -31.96
N MET A 104 14.86 13.33 -30.93
CA MET A 104 16.01 12.70 -30.28
C MET A 104 15.79 11.20 -30.29
N ASN A 105 16.82 10.46 -30.68
CA ASN A 105 16.85 9.02 -30.46
C ASN A 105 17.45 8.77 -29.07
N VAL A 106 17.03 7.73 -28.35
CA VAL A 106 17.46 7.44 -26.98
C VAL A 106 18.05 6.05 -26.94
N TRP A 107 19.26 5.92 -26.41
CA TRP A 107 19.88 4.62 -26.25
C TRP A 107 19.07 3.69 -25.34
N LEU A 108 18.87 2.44 -25.79
CA LEU A 108 18.36 1.37 -24.96
C LEU A 108 19.52 0.54 -24.39
N GLY A 109 19.36 0.07 -23.15
CA GLY A 109 20.24 -0.90 -22.50
C GLY A 109 20.08 -2.32 -23.04
N LEU A 110 19.81 -2.47 -24.33
CA LEU A 110 19.59 -3.74 -25.00
C LEU A 110 20.85 -4.16 -25.75
N TYR A 111 21.17 -5.46 -25.72
CA TYR A 111 22.23 -6.05 -26.52
C TYR A 111 21.78 -7.39 -27.07
N TYR A 112 22.44 -7.86 -28.13
CA TYR A 112 22.15 -9.14 -28.74
C TYR A 112 23.15 -10.22 -28.28
N ASP A 113 22.63 -11.34 -27.79
CA ASP A 113 23.39 -12.49 -27.28
C ASP A 113 23.49 -13.56 -28.39
N SER A 114 24.67 -13.67 -29.03
CA SER A 114 24.90 -14.63 -30.12
C SER A 114 24.84 -16.09 -29.69
N ASP A 115 25.10 -16.40 -28.43
CA ASP A 115 25.10 -17.79 -27.97
C ASP A 115 23.66 -18.32 -27.86
N ARG A 116 22.70 -17.40 -27.69
CA ARG A 116 21.27 -17.70 -27.50
C ARG A 116 20.40 -17.22 -28.65
N ASP A 117 20.93 -16.44 -29.58
CA ASP A 117 20.21 -15.85 -30.70
C ASP A 117 19.00 -15.01 -30.23
N VAL A 118 19.21 -14.17 -29.20
CA VAL A 118 18.15 -13.34 -28.61
C VAL A 118 18.68 -11.99 -28.12
N PHE A 119 17.80 -10.98 -28.12
CA PHE A 119 18.05 -9.73 -27.43
C PHE A 119 17.84 -9.85 -25.92
N ARG A 120 18.73 -9.22 -25.14
CA ARG A 120 18.73 -9.23 -23.67
C ARG A 120 18.99 -7.83 -23.12
N TRP A 121 18.45 -7.57 -21.94
CA TRP A 121 18.67 -6.32 -21.23
C TRP A 121 19.94 -6.39 -20.37
N HIS A 122 20.76 -5.35 -20.43
CA HIS A 122 21.97 -5.25 -19.61
C HIS A 122 21.68 -5.22 -18.10
N GLU A 123 20.54 -4.66 -17.67
CA GLU A 123 20.15 -4.51 -16.26
C GLU A 123 20.12 -5.84 -15.49
N ASP A 124 19.50 -6.88 -16.08
CA ASP A 124 19.16 -8.12 -15.37
C ASP A 124 19.39 -9.38 -16.21
N ASP A 125 20.02 -9.25 -17.37
CA ASP A 125 20.27 -10.36 -18.31
C ASP A 125 18.97 -11.04 -18.79
N SER A 126 17.81 -10.40 -18.63
CA SER A 126 16.53 -10.97 -19.05
C SER A 126 16.33 -10.87 -20.57
N VAL A 127 15.69 -11.89 -21.13
CA VAL A 127 15.32 -11.93 -22.55
C VAL A 127 14.25 -10.88 -22.83
N LEU A 128 14.31 -10.28 -24.02
CA LEU A 128 13.35 -9.30 -24.51
C LEU A 128 11.92 -9.86 -24.48
N GLY A 129 11.08 -9.33 -23.57
CA GLY A 129 9.67 -9.72 -23.44
C GLY A 129 8.67 -8.69 -24.01
N PHE A 130 9.09 -7.43 -24.13
CA PHE A 130 8.33 -6.35 -24.75
C PHE A 130 9.22 -5.67 -25.78
N SER A 131 8.70 -5.40 -26.97
CA SER A 131 9.39 -4.67 -28.02
C SER A 131 8.44 -3.70 -28.71
N ASN A 132 9.01 -2.65 -29.31
CA ASN A 132 8.26 -1.69 -30.11
C ASN A 132 9.04 -1.26 -31.36
N TRP A 133 9.58 -2.22 -32.10
CA TRP A 133 10.36 -1.98 -33.32
C TRP A 133 9.63 -1.08 -34.34
N GLU A 134 10.39 -0.24 -35.03
CA GLU A 134 9.99 0.41 -36.28
C GLU A 134 9.73 -0.67 -37.35
N ASP A 135 8.90 -0.35 -38.35
CA ASP A 135 8.40 -1.32 -39.33
C ASP A 135 9.55 -2.18 -39.89
N GLY A 136 9.47 -3.49 -39.63
CA GLY A 136 10.46 -4.52 -40.01
C GLY A 136 10.93 -5.41 -38.86
N GLY A 137 10.71 -5.00 -37.61
CA GLY A 137 11.04 -5.86 -36.46
C GLY A 137 12.54 -6.00 -36.20
N ASP A 138 12.91 -6.98 -35.39
CA ASP A 138 14.30 -7.34 -35.11
C ASP A 138 15.00 -8.05 -36.27
N ASP A 139 14.23 -8.77 -37.11
CA ASP A 139 14.76 -9.64 -38.17
C ASP A 139 15.06 -8.92 -39.50
N GLU A 140 14.54 -7.70 -39.73
CA GLU A 140 14.71 -6.97 -41.01
C GLU A 140 15.88 -5.98 -41.01
N THR A 141 16.87 -6.16 -40.13
CA THR A 141 18.09 -5.34 -40.20
C THR A 141 19.12 -5.96 -41.14
N ASP A 142 19.66 -5.14 -42.06
CA ASP A 142 20.83 -5.50 -42.87
C ASP A 142 22.13 -5.52 -42.04
N LEU A 143 22.06 -5.13 -40.75
CA LEU A 143 23.20 -5.06 -39.86
C LEU A 143 23.57 -6.45 -39.31
N PRO A 144 24.86 -6.77 -39.16
CA PRO A 144 25.29 -7.93 -38.40
C PRO A 144 24.76 -7.81 -36.96
N LEU A 145 23.97 -8.77 -36.49
CA LEU A 145 23.34 -8.72 -35.16
C LEU A 145 24.34 -8.51 -34.00
N MET A 146 25.60 -8.91 -34.21
CA MET A 146 26.70 -8.68 -33.26
C MET A 146 27.18 -7.23 -33.14
N ASP A 147 26.93 -6.41 -34.15
CA ASP A 147 27.21 -4.98 -34.17
C ASP A 147 25.93 -4.15 -33.99
N THR A 148 24.82 -4.78 -33.59
CA THR A 148 23.54 -4.10 -33.45
C THR A 148 23.38 -3.52 -32.05
N CYS A 149 23.26 -2.19 -32.01
CA CYS A 149 22.80 -1.41 -30.88
C CYS A 149 21.35 -0.97 -31.15
N VAL A 150 20.63 -0.57 -30.11
CA VAL A 150 19.21 -0.22 -30.25
C VAL A 150 18.93 1.16 -29.68
N ALA A 151 18.20 1.97 -30.46
CA ALA A 151 17.72 3.28 -30.03
C ALA A 151 16.21 3.38 -30.15
N LEU A 152 15.61 4.12 -29.22
CA LEU A 152 14.19 4.49 -29.20
C LEU A 152 14.02 5.89 -29.79
N HIS A 153 13.20 6.04 -30.81
CA HIS A 153 12.81 7.34 -31.35
C HIS A 153 11.85 8.06 -30.40
N SER A 154 12.28 9.16 -29.79
CA SER A 154 11.53 9.83 -28.72
C SER A 154 10.21 10.45 -29.18
N ASN A 155 9.96 10.55 -30.49
CA ASN A 155 8.76 11.14 -31.08
C ASN A 155 7.70 10.11 -31.49
N THR A 156 8.11 8.88 -31.83
CA THR A 156 7.18 7.80 -32.23
C THR A 156 7.10 6.70 -31.18
N GLY A 157 8.11 6.61 -30.31
CA GLY A 157 8.32 5.50 -29.38
C GLY A 157 8.80 4.22 -30.04
N LYS A 158 9.05 4.23 -31.35
CA LYS A 158 9.53 3.09 -32.11
C LYS A 158 11.02 2.85 -31.90
N TRP A 159 11.47 1.60 -32.03
CA TRP A 159 12.86 1.22 -31.82
C TRP A 159 13.53 0.86 -33.13
N GLU A 160 14.78 1.25 -33.30
CA GLU A 160 15.56 1.02 -34.50
C GLU A 160 16.87 0.32 -34.14
N ASN A 161 17.25 -0.65 -34.98
CA ASN A 161 18.55 -1.28 -34.97
C ASN A 161 19.57 -0.36 -35.65
N ILE A 162 20.63 -0.01 -34.93
CA ILE A 162 21.70 0.89 -35.41
C ILE A 162 23.05 0.23 -35.20
N SER A 163 24.02 0.51 -36.08
CA SER A 163 25.38 -0.01 -35.92
C SER A 163 26.03 0.61 -34.69
N CYS A 164 26.58 -0.23 -33.83
CA CYS A 164 27.42 0.21 -32.72
C CYS A 164 28.76 0.77 -33.22
N THR A 165 29.31 0.20 -34.30
CA THR A 165 30.62 0.56 -34.87
C THR A 165 30.62 1.89 -35.62
N ASP A 166 29.47 2.32 -36.16
CA ASP A 166 29.35 3.64 -36.81
C ASP A 166 29.40 4.83 -35.82
N GLU A 167 29.53 4.54 -34.51
CA GLU A 167 29.59 5.52 -33.41
C GLU A 167 28.50 6.59 -33.49
N PRO A 168 27.21 6.24 -33.71
CA PRO A 168 26.16 7.25 -33.72
C PRO A 168 26.03 7.87 -32.33
N GLU A 169 25.46 9.08 -32.26
CA GLU A 169 25.20 9.74 -30.99
C GLU A 169 23.70 9.83 -30.74
N ASN A 170 23.25 9.40 -29.55
CA ASN A 170 21.85 9.45 -29.13
C ASN A 170 21.72 10.04 -27.72
N GLY A 171 20.51 10.44 -27.35
CA GLY A 171 20.14 10.85 -26.00
C GLY A 171 20.29 9.71 -25.00
N VAL A 172 20.45 10.07 -23.73
CA VAL A 172 20.72 9.12 -22.64
C VAL A 172 19.66 9.26 -21.57
N VAL A 173 19.09 8.13 -21.18
CA VAL A 173 18.24 8.01 -19.99
C VAL A 173 18.83 6.91 -19.12
N CYS A 174 19.18 7.27 -17.89
CA CYS A 174 19.58 6.31 -16.87
C CYS A 174 18.36 5.87 -16.06
N GLN A 175 18.33 4.62 -15.65
CA GLN A 175 17.24 4.01 -14.90
C GLN A 175 17.77 3.30 -13.67
N THR A 176 16.97 3.30 -12.60
CA THR A 176 17.24 2.51 -11.41
C THR A 176 15.95 2.12 -10.69
N LYS A 177 16.00 1.14 -9.80
CA LYS A 177 14.85 0.79 -8.97
C LYS A 177 14.60 1.88 -7.93
N ALA A 178 13.33 2.19 -7.71
CA ALA A 178 12.97 3.06 -6.61
C ALA A 178 13.34 2.40 -5.27
N VAL A 179 13.83 3.20 -4.33
CA VAL A 179 14.13 2.73 -2.98
C VAL A 179 12.82 2.56 -2.26
N VAL A 180 12.54 1.33 -1.82
CA VAL A 180 11.44 1.08 -0.88
C VAL A 180 11.89 1.65 0.46
N ILE A 181 11.63 2.93 0.68
CA ILE A 181 11.72 3.50 2.00
C ILE A 181 10.52 2.91 2.74
N ARG A 182 10.78 1.90 3.56
CA ARG A 182 9.83 1.51 4.60
C ARG A 182 9.75 2.67 5.57
N SER A 183 8.96 3.65 5.19
CA SER A 183 8.60 4.75 6.06
C SER A 183 7.88 4.10 7.23
N ASN A 184 8.58 4.00 8.36
CA ASN A 184 7.96 3.67 9.63
C ASN A 184 7.08 4.84 10.12
N GLN A 185 6.81 5.85 9.27
CA GLN A 185 5.74 6.78 9.50
C GLN A 185 4.43 6.01 9.34
N SER A 186 3.89 5.58 10.47
CA SER A 186 2.45 5.46 10.64
C SER A 186 1.83 6.72 10.02
N LYS A 187 1.25 6.59 8.81
CA LYS A 187 0.55 7.71 8.16
C LYS A 187 -0.37 8.29 9.24
N PRO A 188 -0.26 9.58 9.62
CA PRO A 188 -1.06 10.13 10.73
C PRO A 188 -2.56 9.95 10.47
N LEU A 189 -2.95 9.79 9.20
CA LEU A 189 -4.26 9.35 8.76
C LEU A 189 -4.70 8.00 9.35
N MET A 190 -3.84 6.98 9.41
CA MET A 190 -4.18 5.69 10.00
C MET A 190 -4.34 5.80 11.52
N SER A 191 -3.44 6.52 12.19
CA SER A 191 -3.59 6.81 13.62
C SER A 191 -4.88 7.58 13.90
N ALA A 192 -5.18 8.61 13.11
CA ALA A 192 -6.39 9.41 13.23
C ALA A 192 -7.67 8.59 12.95
N LEU A 193 -7.69 7.73 11.93
CA LEU A 193 -8.84 6.87 11.63
C LEU A 193 -9.09 5.86 12.76
N VAL A 194 -8.03 5.30 13.34
CA VAL A 194 -8.15 4.42 14.51
C VAL A 194 -8.68 5.22 15.72
N ILE A 195 -8.15 6.41 15.99
CA ILE A 195 -8.64 7.27 17.08
C ILE A 195 -10.12 7.65 16.87
N ILE A 196 -10.49 8.09 15.66
CA ILE A 196 -11.87 8.47 15.32
C ILE A 196 -12.80 7.28 15.49
N SER A 197 -12.41 6.09 15.02
CA SER A 197 -13.23 4.89 15.21
C SER A 197 -13.41 4.56 16.69
N VAL A 198 -12.35 4.58 17.51
CA VAL A 198 -12.46 4.36 18.97
C VAL A 198 -13.37 5.40 19.64
N VAL A 199 -13.29 6.67 19.26
CA VAL A 199 -14.16 7.73 19.81
C VAL A 199 -15.63 7.49 19.44
N LEU A 200 -15.91 7.13 18.19
CA LEU A 200 -17.27 6.81 17.74
C LEU A 200 -17.84 5.60 18.48
N ILE A 201 -17.00 4.59 18.72
CA ILE A 201 -17.34 3.37 19.48
C ILE A 201 -17.74 3.72 20.91
N LEU A 202 -16.92 4.52 21.60
CA LEU A 202 -17.21 4.95 22.97
C LEU A 202 -18.50 5.79 23.03
N ALA A 203 -18.69 6.72 22.09
CA ALA A 203 -19.89 7.54 22.02
C ALA A 203 -21.16 6.70 21.81
N VAL A 204 -21.15 5.77 20.85
CA VAL A 204 -22.28 4.86 20.59
C VAL A 204 -22.56 3.98 21.82
N SER A 205 -21.52 3.43 22.45
CA SER A 205 -21.70 2.61 23.66
C SER A 205 -22.31 3.38 24.83
N ALA A 206 -21.90 4.64 25.03
CA ALA A 206 -22.45 5.52 26.06
C ALA A 206 -23.92 5.88 25.78
N VAL A 207 -24.27 6.14 24.53
CA VAL A 207 -25.66 6.41 24.11
C VAL A 207 -26.54 5.18 24.36
N ILE A 208 -26.07 3.99 23.97
CA ILE A 208 -26.79 2.73 24.22
C ILE A 208 -26.99 2.52 25.72
N TRP A 209 -25.94 2.69 26.54
CA TRP A 209 -26.01 2.56 27.99
C TRP A 209 -27.03 3.54 28.60
N PHE A 210 -27.02 4.80 28.17
CA PHE A 210 -27.95 5.83 28.64
C PHE A 210 -29.41 5.51 28.28
N VAL A 211 -29.65 5.01 27.05
CA VAL A 211 -30.98 4.57 26.61
C VAL A 211 -31.46 3.37 27.42
N GLN A 212 -30.59 2.38 27.67
CA GLN A 212 -30.91 1.21 28.51
C GLN A 212 -31.24 1.61 29.95
N GLN A 213 -30.50 2.56 30.53
CA GLN A 213 -30.75 3.06 31.87
C GLN A 213 -32.08 3.80 31.99
N ARG A 214 -32.50 4.53 30.95
CA ARG A 214 -33.84 5.14 30.87
C ARG A 214 -34.96 4.10 30.77
N HIS A 215 -34.72 2.99 30.07
CA HIS A 215 -35.71 1.92 29.92
C HIS A 215 -35.81 1.01 31.15
N ASN A 216 -34.76 0.91 31.98
CA ASN A 216 -34.74 0.13 33.22
C ASN A 216 -34.35 1.00 34.44
N PRO A 217 -35.29 1.78 35.01
CA PRO A 217 -35.03 2.57 36.23
C PRO A 217 -34.81 1.73 37.50
N GLY A 218 -34.70 0.40 37.40
CA GLY A 218 -34.65 -0.54 38.53
C GLY A 218 -33.33 -1.30 38.75
N SER A 219 -32.29 -1.09 37.93
CA SER A 219 -31.00 -1.79 38.11
C SER A 219 -29.89 -0.82 38.54
N SER A 220 -30.03 -0.24 39.72
CA SER A 220 -28.88 0.37 40.39
C SER A 220 -27.93 -0.75 40.82
N ILE A 221 -26.76 -0.81 40.16
CA ILE A 221 -25.62 -1.65 40.56
C ILE A 221 -25.09 -1.28 41.97
N LEU A 222 -25.69 -0.26 42.62
CA LEU A 222 -25.40 0.17 43.99
C LEU A 222 -26.36 -0.37 45.07
N ASN A 223 -27.34 -1.23 44.76
CA ASN A 223 -28.24 -1.79 45.77
C ASN A 223 -27.86 -3.18 46.32
N LEU A 224 -26.68 -3.72 45.96
CA LEU A 224 -26.18 -4.97 46.54
C LEU A 224 -25.11 -4.70 47.61
N ILE A 225 -25.50 -3.95 48.64
CA ILE A 225 -24.87 -4.04 49.95
C ILE A 225 -26.00 -4.44 50.88
N GLU A 226 -26.25 -5.74 50.95
CA GLU A 226 -27.20 -6.31 51.90
C GLU A 226 -26.65 -6.09 53.32
N TYR A 227 -27.17 -5.05 53.97
CA TYR A 227 -26.82 -4.68 55.32
C TYR A 227 -27.49 -5.68 56.28
N HIS A 228 -26.73 -6.65 56.78
CA HIS A 228 -27.18 -7.51 57.87
C HIS A 228 -27.07 -6.72 59.19
N PRO A 229 -28.19 -6.38 59.87
CA PRO A 229 -28.13 -5.75 61.18
C PRO A 229 -27.59 -6.75 62.22
N PRO A 230 -26.83 -6.30 63.24
CA PRO A 230 -26.24 -7.18 64.23
C PRO A 230 -27.31 -7.87 65.08
N PHE A 231 -27.09 -9.15 65.36
CA PHE A 231 -27.90 -10.04 66.19
C PHE A 231 -28.40 -9.33 67.47
N ARG A 232 -29.70 -9.05 67.53
CA ARG A 232 -30.38 -8.64 68.76
C ARG A 232 -30.87 -9.91 69.47
N SER A 233 -30.33 -10.15 70.67
CA SER A 233 -30.71 -11.26 71.55
C SER A 233 -32.21 -11.30 71.82
N PRO A 234 -32.86 -12.48 71.86
CA PRO A 234 -34.29 -12.57 72.15
C PRO A 234 -34.58 -12.12 73.59
N SER A 235 -35.49 -11.15 73.76
CA SER A 235 -36.01 -10.73 75.08
C SER A 235 -37.01 -11.76 75.61
N ALA A 236 -36.94 -12.00 76.92
CA ALA A 236 -37.52 -13.13 77.64
C ALA A 236 -39.06 -13.18 77.78
N ASP A 237 -39.83 -12.32 77.10
CA ASP A 237 -41.26 -12.13 77.39
C ASP A 237 -42.24 -12.62 76.31
N GLN A 238 -41.78 -13.47 75.38
CA GLN A 238 -42.68 -14.09 74.39
C GLN A 238 -42.53 -15.61 74.35
N THR A 239 -42.69 -16.22 75.52
CA THR A 239 -42.92 -17.65 75.74
C THR A 239 -44.39 -17.98 75.52
N CYS A 240 -44.72 -18.63 74.40
CA CYS A 240 -45.98 -19.37 74.24
C CYS A 240 -45.68 -20.87 74.07
N LEU A 241 -45.84 -21.58 75.19
CA LEU A 241 -46.47 -22.90 75.34
C LEU A 241 -46.13 -24.00 74.33
N VAL A 242 -45.33 -24.99 74.79
CA VAL A 242 -45.70 -26.42 74.72
C VAL A 242 -45.01 -27.14 75.90
N GLU A 243 -45.73 -27.43 76.98
CA GLU A 243 -45.26 -28.43 77.96
C GLU A 243 -46.43 -29.24 78.54
N ALA A 244 -46.29 -30.55 78.39
CA ALA A 244 -46.77 -31.69 79.18
C ALA A 244 -48.26 -31.83 79.56
N GLU A 245 -48.93 -32.70 78.79
CA GLU A 245 -49.56 -33.97 79.20
C GLU A 245 -49.74 -34.34 80.71
N GLU A 246 -50.91 -34.97 80.94
CA GLU A 246 -51.33 -35.89 82.03
C GLU A 246 -52.11 -35.39 83.29
N ILE A 247 -53.43 -35.64 83.23
CA ILE A 247 -54.22 -36.56 84.09
C ILE A 247 -54.86 -36.11 85.43
N ASN A 248 -56.18 -36.36 85.45
CA ASN A 248 -57.12 -36.76 86.52
C ASN A 248 -57.86 -35.78 87.45
N ASP A 249 -59.19 -35.81 87.24
CA ASP A 249 -60.30 -36.14 88.16
C ASP A 249 -60.60 -35.28 89.41
N MET A 250 -61.69 -34.50 89.26
CA MET A 250 -63.00 -34.50 89.98
C MET A 250 -63.06 -34.76 91.51
N PRO A 251 -64.05 -34.18 92.23
CA PRO A 251 -65.49 -34.08 91.90
C PRO A 251 -65.99 -32.69 91.49
#